data_AF-A0A969N771-F1
#
_entry.id   AF-A0A969N771-F1
#
_cell.length_a   1.000
_cell.length_b   1.000
_cell.length_c   1.000
_cell.angle_alpha   90.00
_cell.angle_beta   90.00
_cell.angle_gamma   90.00
#
_symmetry.space_group_name_H-M   'P 1'
#
loop_
_entity.id
_entity.type
_entity.pdbx_description
1 polymer ?
#
loop_
_entity_poly.entity_id
_entity_poly.type
_entity_poly.pdbx_seq_one_letter_code
_entity_poly.pdbx_strand_id
1 'polypeptide(L)'
;MRQLEQQISVSRTLEPGTYAIKIKNGTFSYRSELGRPGEPLVMFWIFGGAVVNQKTGIEVGATWSSLNGYSDVLMLEVRQPATLCAFFFDTYLEDNQGEVTLSIARF
;
A
#
# COMPACT_ATOMS: atom_id res chain seq x y z
N MET A 1 -15.18 -2.96 -7.29
CA MET A 1 -14.13 -1.94 -7.02
C MET A 1 -14.67 -0.64 -6.48
N ARG A 2 -15.70 -0.03 -7.08
CA ARG A 2 -16.21 1.29 -6.68
C ARG A 2 -16.49 1.49 -5.18
N GLN A 3 -17.07 0.50 -4.48
CA GLN A 3 -17.27 0.56 -3.02
C GLN A 3 -15.96 0.55 -2.23
N LEU A 4 -15.03 -0.37 -2.55
CA LEU A 4 -13.72 -0.48 -1.89
C LEU A 4 -12.90 0.81 -2.07
N GLU A 5 -12.88 1.35 -3.27
CA GLU A 5 -12.15 2.59 -3.61
C GLU A 5 -12.70 3.80 -2.83
N GLN A 6 -14.02 3.95 -2.74
CA GLN A 6 -14.66 5.16 -2.21
C GLN A 6 -14.91 5.15 -0.70
N GLN A 7 -15.08 3.97 -0.10
CA GLN A 7 -15.52 3.86 1.30
C GLN A 7 -14.44 3.35 2.26
N ILE A 8 -13.40 2.69 1.73
CA ILE A 8 -12.43 1.94 2.55
C ILE A 8 -10.98 2.34 2.24
N SER A 9 -10.66 2.65 0.98
CA SER A 9 -9.29 2.96 0.59
C SER A 9 -8.88 4.40 0.89
N VAL A 10 -7.60 4.60 1.17
CA VAL A 10 -6.95 5.91 0.99
C VAL A 10 -6.34 5.93 -0.40
N SER A 11 -6.67 6.94 -1.21
CA SER A 11 -6.23 7.03 -2.60
C SER A 11 -5.38 8.25 -2.89
N ARG A 12 -4.47 8.12 -3.86
CA ARG A 12 -3.63 9.21 -4.36
C ARG A 12 -3.32 9.03 -5.85
N THR A 13 -3.39 10.12 -6.61
CA THR A 13 -2.88 10.14 -7.98
C THR A 13 -1.36 10.26 -7.97
N LEU A 14 -0.71 9.42 -8.76
CA LEU A 14 0.73 9.43 -9.01
C LEU A 14 0.98 9.97 -10.42
N GLU A 15 1.77 11.03 -10.51
CA GLU A 15 2.27 11.57 -11.78
C GLU A 15 3.45 10.75 -12.31
N PRO A 16 3.81 10.82 -13.61
CA PRO A 16 4.91 10.05 -14.16
C PRO A 16 6.24 10.26 -13.41
N GLY A 17 6.92 9.18 -13.03
CA GLY A 17 8.16 9.23 -12.22
C GLY A 17 8.43 7.91 -11.50
N THR A 18 9.56 7.81 -10.80
CA THR A 18 9.89 6.61 -10.02
C THR A 18 9.53 6.84 -8.56
N TYR A 19 8.80 5.89 -7.97
CA TYR A 19 8.32 5.97 -6.60
C TYR A 19 8.85 4.83 -5.74
N ALA A 20 9.19 5.16 -4.49
CA ALA A 20 9.31 4.18 -3.41
C ALA A 20 8.14 4.37 -2.45
N ILE A 21 7.33 3.32 -2.31
CA ILE A 21 6.18 3.26 -1.41
C ILE A 21 6.54 2.30 -0.27
N LYS A 22 6.44 2.79 0.97
CA LYS A 22 6.82 2.05 2.18
C LYS A 22 5.84 2.30 3.33
N ILE A 23 5.83 1.39 4.29
CA ILE A 23 5.22 1.63 5.59
C ILE A 23 6.17 2.49 6.41
N LYS A 24 5.76 3.70 6.79
CA LYS A 24 6.59 4.62 7.60
C LYS A 24 6.51 4.27 9.08
N ASN A 25 5.29 4.10 9.56
CA ASN A 25 4.97 3.65 10.91
C ASN A 25 3.54 3.12 10.93
N GLY A 26 3.20 2.41 11.99
CA GLY A 26 1.83 2.06 12.30
C GLY A 26 1.74 1.69 13.77
N THR A 27 0.55 1.86 14.34
CA THR A 27 0.26 1.41 15.70
C THR A 27 -0.87 0.42 15.57
N PHE A 28 -0.67 -0.86 15.86
CA PHE A 28 -1.72 -1.88 15.84
C PHE A 28 -1.32 -3.04 16.75
N SER A 29 -2.29 -3.60 17.44
CA SER A 29 -2.10 -4.65 18.45
C SER A 29 -2.55 -6.00 17.90
N TYR A 30 -1.69 -6.66 17.12
CA TYR A 30 -1.88 -8.09 16.86
C TYR A 30 -1.35 -8.90 18.03
N ARG A 31 -2.23 -9.60 18.75
CA ARG A 31 -1.86 -10.55 19.83
C ARG A 31 -0.81 -9.96 20.79
N SER A 32 -1.10 -8.77 21.34
CA SER A 32 -0.26 -8.09 22.35
C SER A 32 0.07 -9.01 23.54
N GLU A 33 -0.75 -10.01 23.81
CA GLU A 33 -0.57 -11.06 24.82
C GLU A 33 0.67 -11.96 24.62
N LEU A 34 1.25 -12.03 23.41
CA LEU A 34 2.41 -12.89 23.10
C LEU A 34 3.76 -12.14 23.03
N GLY A 35 3.80 -10.86 23.40
CA GLY A 35 5.04 -10.10 23.55
C GLY A 35 5.80 -9.76 22.26
N ARG A 36 5.20 -9.97 21.08
CA ARG A 36 5.76 -9.52 19.79
C ARG A 36 4.74 -8.63 19.08
N PRO A 37 5.05 -7.35 18.83
CA PRO A 37 4.19 -6.53 17.98
C PRO A 37 4.19 -7.15 16.57
N GLY A 38 3.00 -7.40 16.03
CA GLY A 38 2.87 -7.83 14.64
C GLY A 38 3.33 -6.75 13.66
N GLU A 39 3.47 -7.11 12.39
CA GLU A 39 3.70 -6.16 11.31
C GLU A 39 2.42 -5.94 10.49
N PRO A 40 2.25 -4.77 9.84
CA PRO A 40 1.02 -4.46 9.13
C PRO A 40 1.04 -5.04 7.72
N LEU A 41 -0.12 -5.48 7.25
CA LEU A 41 -0.34 -5.84 5.85
C LEU A 41 -1.11 -4.73 5.14
N VAL A 42 -0.48 -4.16 4.11
CA VAL A 42 -1.10 -3.16 3.24
C VAL A 42 -1.18 -3.71 1.83
N MET A 43 -2.37 -3.69 1.26
CA MET A 43 -2.62 -4.05 -0.14
C MET A 43 -2.80 -2.77 -0.96
N PHE A 44 -2.32 -2.79 -2.20
CA PHE A 44 -2.46 -1.71 -3.15
C PHE A 44 -3.23 -2.16 -4.38
N TRP A 45 -4.17 -1.34 -4.82
CA TRP A 45 -4.73 -1.39 -6.16
C TRP A 45 -4.22 -0.19 -6.96
N ILE A 46 -3.56 -0.46 -8.09
CA ILE A 46 -2.96 0.57 -8.94
C ILE A 46 -3.60 0.48 -10.32
N PHE A 47 -4.16 1.58 -10.83
CA PHE A 47 -4.93 1.53 -12.08
C PHE A 47 -5.05 2.90 -12.76
N GLY A 48 -5.59 2.89 -13.99
CA GLY A 48 -5.99 4.12 -14.71
C GLY A 48 -4.86 4.82 -15.47
N GLY A 49 -3.69 4.18 -15.58
CA GLY A 49 -2.50 4.70 -16.27
C GLY A 49 -1.63 3.57 -16.81
N ALA A 50 -0.32 3.77 -16.83
CA ALA A 50 0.67 2.76 -17.20
C ALA A 50 1.80 2.77 -16.17
N VAL A 51 2.05 1.62 -15.55
CA VAL A 51 3.04 1.47 -14.47
C VAL A 51 3.89 0.22 -14.66
N VAL A 52 5.13 0.28 -14.17
CA VAL A 52 6.05 -0.86 -14.08
C VAL A 52 6.38 -1.08 -12.62
N ASN A 53 5.98 -2.24 -12.09
CA ASN A 53 6.52 -2.70 -10.81
C ASN A 53 7.96 -3.17 -11.06
N GLN A 54 8.96 -2.53 -10.44
CA GLN A 54 10.36 -2.86 -10.72
C GLN A 54 10.73 -4.30 -10.33
N LYS A 55 9.96 -4.95 -9.45
CA LYS A 55 10.12 -6.37 -9.12
C LYS A 55 9.75 -7.29 -10.28
N THR A 56 8.73 -6.93 -11.06
CA THR A 56 8.28 -7.75 -12.20
C THR A 56 8.88 -7.29 -13.52
N GLY A 57 9.22 -6.00 -13.66
CA GLY A 57 9.75 -5.41 -14.89
C GLY A 57 8.73 -5.33 -16.04
N ILE A 58 7.45 -5.62 -15.78
CA ILE A 58 6.39 -5.66 -16.81
C ILE A 58 5.53 -4.41 -16.68
N GLU A 59 5.32 -3.71 -17.80
CA GLU A 59 4.38 -2.60 -17.90
C GLU A 59 2.93 -3.11 -17.94
N VAL A 60 2.08 -2.53 -17.09
CA VAL A 60 0.67 -2.91 -16.95
C VAL A 60 -0.21 -1.69 -16.72
N GLY A 61 -1.46 -1.77 -17.20
CA GLY A 61 -2.45 -0.71 -17.00
C GLY A 61 -3.18 -0.76 -15.66
N ALA A 62 -3.14 -1.92 -15.00
CA ALA A 62 -3.64 -2.10 -13.65
C ALA A 62 -2.94 -3.28 -12.97
N THR A 63 -2.71 -3.21 -11.65
CA THR A 63 -2.06 -4.27 -10.88
C THR A 63 -2.35 -4.20 -9.40
N TRP A 64 -2.18 -5.34 -8.73
CA TRP A 64 -2.18 -5.46 -7.28
C TRP A 64 -0.76 -5.62 -6.75
N SER A 65 -0.47 -5.04 -5.59
CA SER A 65 0.78 -5.27 -4.86
C SER A 65 0.54 -5.16 -3.36
N SER A 66 1.52 -5.56 -2.55
CA SER A 66 1.39 -5.49 -1.10
C SER A 66 2.71 -5.12 -0.43
N LEU A 67 2.60 -4.57 0.77
CA LEU A 67 3.68 -4.49 1.76
C LEU A 67 3.28 -5.37 2.93
N ASN A 68 4.10 -6.35 3.25
CA ASN A 68 3.90 -7.30 4.34
C ASN A 68 4.93 -7.07 5.46
N GLY A 69 5.07 -5.81 5.85
CA GLY A 69 5.95 -5.41 6.95
C GLY A 69 6.72 -4.12 6.72
N TYR A 70 7.41 -3.67 7.77
CA TYR A 70 8.11 -2.38 7.74
C TYR A 70 9.35 -2.40 6.82
N SER A 71 9.91 -3.57 6.54
CA SER A 71 11.05 -3.74 5.63
C SER A 71 10.67 -3.67 4.16
N ASP A 72 9.39 -3.83 3.82
CA ASP A 72 8.96 -3.93 2.43
C ASP A 72 8.94 -2.57 1.73
N VAL A 73 9.31 -2.61 0.45
CA VAL A 73 9.32 -1.46 -0.43
C VAL A 73 8.71 -1.86 -1.77
N LEU A 74 7.67 -1.14 -2.17
CA LEU A 74 7.17 -1.19 -3.54
C LEU A 74 7.87 -0.11 -4.35
N MET A 75 8.73 -0.54 -5.27
CA MET A 75 9.35 0.32 -6.28
C MET A 75 8.48 0.32 -7.54
N LEU A 76 7.93 1.49 -7.87
CA LEU A 76 6.96 1.65 -8.94
C LEU A 76 7.42 2.77 -9.88
N GLU A 77 7.61 2.43 -11.15
CA GLU A 77 7.80 3.42 -12.19
C GLU A 77 6.46 3.74 -12.84
N VAL A 78 6.07 5.01 -12.83
CA VAL A 78 4.80 5.50 -13.38
C VAL A 78 5.13 6.16 -14.71
N ARG A 79 4.55 5.64 -15.81
CA ARG A 79 4.75 6.15 -17.17
C ARG A 79 3.64 7.12 -17.59
N GLN A 80 2.42 6.87 -17.12
CA GLN A 80 1.26 7.74 -17.29
C GLN A 80 0.58 7.93 -15.93
N PRO A 81 -0.09 9.07 -15.68
CA PRO A 81 -0.80 9.30 -14.43
C PRO A 81 -1.65 8.11 -14.02
N ALA A 82 -1.50 7.64 -12.77
CA ALA A 82 -2.19 6.46 -12.27
C ALA A 82 -2.71 6.69 -10.86
N THR A 83 -3.80 6.01 -10.49
CA THR A 83 -4.36 6.04 -9.15
C THR A 83 -3.79 4.89 -8.33
N LEU A 84 -3.27 5.21 -7.14
CA LEU A 84 -2.89 4.25 -6.10
C LEU A 84 -3.97 4.27 -5.01
N CYS A 85 -4.63 3.15 -4.78
CA CYS A 85 -5.50 2.91 -3.63
C CYS A 85 -4.80 1.99 -2.63
N ALA A 86 -4.75 2.38 -1.36
CA ALA A 86 -4.19 1.59 -0.27
C ALA A 86 -5.29 1.05 0.64
N PHE A 87 -5.17 -0.23 1.00
CA PHE A 87 -6.07 -0.94 1.89
C PHE A 87 -5.26 -1.54 3.04
N PHE A 88 -5.62 -1.20 4.26
CA PHE A 88 -5.06 -1.85 5.44
C PHE A 88 -5.91 -3.08 5.77
N PHE A 89 -5.26 -4.24 5.90
CA PHE A 89 -5.92 -5.48 6.30
C PHE A 89 -5.73 -5.67 7.78
N ASP A 90 -6.82 -5.48 8.53
CA ASP A 90 -6.89 -5.79 9.95
C ASP A 90 -7.34 -7.23 10.14
N THR A 91 -6.48 -8.06 10.74
CA THR A 91 -6.81 -9.46 11.05
C THR A 91 -7.50 -9.64 12.42
N TYR A 92 -7.63 -8.58 13.22
CA TYR A 92 -8.25 -8.60 14.56
C TYR A 92 -9.14 -7.36 14.79
N LEU A 93 -10.39 -7.46 14.34
CA LEU A 93 -11.37 -6.37 14.31
C LEU A 93 -11.78 -5.82 15.69
N GLU A 94 -11.59 -6.58 16.77
CA GLU A 94 -12.14 -6.25 18.10
C GLU A 94 -11.22 -5.37 18.96
N ASP A 95 -9.94 -5.18 18.59
CA ASP A 95 -8.95 -4.50 19.43
C ASP A 95 -8.09 -3.46 18.69
N ASN A 96 -8.48 -3.07 17.47
CA ASN A 96 -7.65 -2.18 16.65
C ASN A 96 -8.25 -0.77 16.53
N GLN A 97 -7.66 0.18 17.25
CA GLN A 97 -7.75 1.62 16.95
C GLN A 97 -6.56 2.10 16.10
N GLY A 98 -5.94 1.16 15.38
CA GLY A 98 -4.66 1.37 14.73
C GLY A 98 -4.72 2.20 13.45
N GLU A 99 -3.70 3.01 13.24
CA GLU A 99 -3.44 3.73 11.98
C GLU A 99 -2.13 3.21 11.38
N VAL A 100 -2.06 3.14 10.05
CA VAL A 100 -0.84 2.88 9.30
C VAL A 100 -0.53 4.08 8.42
N THR A 101 0.64 4.68 8.62
CA THR A 101 1.13 5.75 7.76
C THR A 101 2.03 5.19 6.67
N LEU A 102 1.69 5.50 5.42
CA LEU A 102 2.52 5.19 4.27
C LEU A 102 3.39 6.39 3.89
N SER A 103 4.62 6.11 3.47
CA SER A 103 5.48 7.06 2.80
C SER A 103 5.48 6.79 1.30
N ILE A 104 5.24 7.84 0.51
CA ILE A 104 5.34 7.81 -0.95
C ILE A 104 6.39 8.84 -1.34
N ALA A 105 7.60 8.38 -1.68
CA ALA A 105 8.71 9.23 -2.11
C ALA A 105 8.88 9.10 -3.63
N ARG A 106 9.06 10.23 -4.32
CA ARG A 106 9.32 10.29 -5.77
C ARG A 106 10.78 10.68 -6.01
N PHE A 107 11.39 10.05 -7.00
CA PHE A 107 12.75 10.31 -7.49
C PHE A 107 12.72 10.62 -8.99
#